data_AF-A0A3D1IL90-F1
#
_entry.id   AF-A0A3D1IL90-F1
#
_cell.length_a   1.000
_cell.length_b   1.000
_cell.length_c   1.000
_cell.angle_alpha   90.00
_cell.angle_beta   90.00
_cell.angle_gamma   90.00
#
_symmetry.space_group_name_H-M   'P 1'
#
loop_
_entity.id
_entity.type
_entity.pdbx_description
1 polymer ?
#
loop_
_entity_poly.entity_id
_entity_poly.type
_entity_poly.pdbx_seq_one_letter_code
_entity_poly.pdbx_strand_id
1 'polypeptide(L)'
;MEALHLAKAYRPGVHALHDLTLSVGIGKFVCVLAVAAALTVANIVRLACVARSDEIEIMRLVGAPLTYVRCPFVLEGILQGGVGASVALALLAAGLVAGELLYSDVVRQVLGADVMSFLPPALGALIVFGGMAVGCVGGLVASLSTRETPTSG
;
A
#
# COMPACT_ATOMS: atom_id res chain seq x y z
N MET A 1 -36.08 9.35 34.20
CA MET A 1 -36.02 8.43 33.04
C MET A 1 -35.93 9.20 31.71
N GLU A 2 -36.47 10.42 31.57
CA GLU A 2 -36.42 11.20 30.31
C GLU A 2 -35.03 11.79 29.95
N ALA A 3 -34.24 12.22 30.95
CA ALA A 3 -32.89 12.78 30.69
C ALA A 3 -31.92 11.78 30.04
N LEU A 4 -32.13 10.47 30.25
CA LEU A 4 -31.33 9.41 29.64
C LEU A 4 -31.71 9.16 28.16
N HIS A 5 -32.96 9.42 27.77
CA HIS A 5 -33.43 9.28 26.39
C HIS A 5 -32.93 10.42 25.49
N LEU A 6 -32.81 11.63 26.04
CA LEU A 6 -32.30 12.81 25.34
C LEU A 6 -30.78 12.72 25.10
N ALA A 7 -30.02 12.15 26.05
CA ALA A 7 -28.59 11.89 25.89
C ALA A 7 -28.28 10.81 24.82
N LYS A 8 -29.18 9.83 24.65
CA LYS A 8 -29.04 8.76 23.64
C LYS A 8 -29.30 9.28 22.22
N ALA A 9 -30.15 10.30 22.08
CA ALA A 9 -30.48 10.93 20.80
C ALA A 9 -29.37 11.86 20.26
N TYR A 10 -28.51 12.41 21.13
CA TYR A 10 -27.38 13.28 20.72
C TYR A 10 -26.06 12.52 20.45
N ARG A 11 -25.88 11.32 21.02
CA ARG A 11 -24.68 10.48 20.80
C ARG A 11 -24.38 10.03 19.36
N PRO A 12 -25.35 9.76 18.45
CA PRO A 12 -25.01 9.22 17.13
C PRO A 12 -24.25 10.22 16.26
N GLY A 13 -24.52 11.54 16.39
CA GLY A 13 -23.86 12.57 15.58
C GLY A 13 -22.37 12.75 15.91
N VAL A 14 -21.99 12.58 17.18
CA VAL A 14 -20.60 12.76 17.63
C VAL A 14 -19.72 11.59 17.22
N HIS A 15 -20.25 10.35 17.27
CA HIS A 15 -19.52 9.17 16.79
C HIS A 15 -19.33 9.21 15.27
N ALA A 16 -20.35 9.64 14.51
CA ALA A 16 -20.23 9.81 13.06
C ALA A 16 -19.18 10.87 12.66
N LEU A 17 -19.04 11.98 13.40
CA LEU A 17 -17.99 12.97 13.15
C LEU A 17 -16.59 12.42 13.45
N HIS A 18 -16.46 11.61 14.50
CA HIS A 18 -15.20 11.00 14.89
C HIS A 18 -14.76 9.94 13.88
N ASP A 19 -15.68 9.07 13.45
CA ASP A 19 -15.41 8.03 12.44
C ASP A 19 -15.08 8.62 11.06
N LEU A 20 -15.77 9.72 10.69
CA LEU A 20 -15.47 10.45 9.46
C LEU A 20 -14.08 11.09 9.51
N THR A 21 -13.71 11.70 10.63
CA THR A 21 -12.39 12.33 10.80
C THR A 21 -11.27 11.28 10.78
N LEU A 22 -11.47 10.13 11.43
CA LEU A 22 -10.51 9.02 11.41
C LEU A 22 -10.36 8.42 10.01
N SER A 23 -11.47 8.16 9.31
CA SER A 23 -11.43 7.60 7.95
C SER A 23 -10.71 8.53 6.96
N VAL A 24 -10.95 9.85 7.05
CA VAL A 24 -10.29 10.83 6.19
C VAL A 24 -8.80 10.94 6.54
N GLY A 25 -8.44 10.87 7.82
CA GLY A 25 -7.04 10.89 8.28
C GLY A 25 -6.25 9.69 7.76
N ILE A 26 -6.78 8.49 7.92
CA ILE A 26 -6.16 7.25 7.43
C ILE A 26 -6.04 7.28 5.90
N GLY A 27 -7.10 7.69 5.19
CA GLY A 27 -7.08 7.79 3.73
C GLY A 27 -6.00 8.75 3.21
N LYS A 28 -5.83 9.92 3.85
CA LYS A 28 -4.76 10.87 3.50
C LYS A 28 -3.37 10.29 3.75
N PHE A 29 -3.17 9.63 4.89
CA PHE A 29 -1.89 9.02 5.23
C PHE A 29 -1.50 7.92 4.23
N VAL A 30 -2.43 7.03 3.90
CA VAL A 30 -2.23 5.98 2.89
C VAL A 30 -1.91 6.59 1.53
N CYS A 31 -2.58 7.67 1.13
CA CYS A 31 -2.32 8.35 -0.13
C CYS A 31 -0.89 8.91 -0.20
N VAL A 32 -0.43 9.58 0.87
CA VAL A 32 0.94 10.11 0.93
C VAL A 32 1.98 8.99 0.85
N LEU A 33 1.77 7.88 1.56
CA LEU A 33 2.66 6.72 1.49
C LEU A 33 2.68 6.09 0.09
N ALA A 34 1.52 6.00 -0.58
CA ALA A 34 1.44 5.48 -1.94
C ALA A 34 2.22 6.36 -2.92
N VAL A 35 2.12 7.69 -2.80
CA VAL A 35 2.91 8.63 -3.61
C VAL A 35 4.41 8.49 -3.32
N ALA A 36 4.80 8.42 -2.04
CA ALA A 36 6.19 8.23 -1.66
C ALA A 36 6.77 6.93 -2.25
N ALA A 37 6.03 5.83 -2.15
CA ALA A 37 6.43 4.55 -2.74
C ALA A 37 6.57 4.65 -4.27
N ALA A 38 5.63 5.30 -4.96
CA ALA A 38 5.70 5.49 -6.41
C ALA A 38 6.94 6.32 -6.82
N LEU A 39 7.28 7.36 -6.05
CA LEU A 39 8.48 8.17 -6.29
C LEU A 39 9.77 7.36 -6.06
N THR A 40 9.81 6.52 -5.02
CA THR A 40 10.94 5.63 -4.77
C THR A 40 11.16 4.66 -5.92
N VAL A 41 10.09 4.00 -6.39
CA VAL A 41 10.16 3.10 -7.57
C VAL A 41 10.64 3.87 -8.79
N ALA A 42 10.07 5.04 -9.09
CA ALA A 42 10.49 5.86 -10.23
C ALA A 42 11.97 6.23 -10.19
N ASN A 43 12.51 6.55 -9.01
CA ASN A 43 13.93 6.88 -8.85
C ASN A 43 14.85 5.68 -9.09
N ILE A 44 14.50 4.51 -8.55
CA ILE A 44 15.28 3.27 -8.75
C ILE A 44 15.28 2.90 -10.23
N VAL A 45 14.12 2.96 -10.87
CA VAL A 45 13.92 2.73 -12.30
C VAL A 45 14.83 3.63 -13.15
N ARG A 46 14.85 4.93 -12.85
CA ARG A 46 15.66 5.89 -13.61
C ARG A 46 17.13 5.52 -13.51
N LEU A 47 17.59 5.14 -12.32
CA LEU A 47 18.96 4.70 -12.10
C LEU A 47 19.28 3.40 -12.86
N ALA A 48 18.39 2.41 -12.81
CA ALA A 48 18.54 1.14 -13.52
C ALA A 48 18.56 1.30 -15.05
N CYS A 49 17.72 2.19 -15.59
CA CYS A 49 17.68 2.49 -17.02
C CYS A 49 18.97 3.16 -17.49
N VAL A 50 19.55 4.08 -16.70
CA VAL A 50 20.84 4.70 -17.01
C VAL A 50 21.95 3.65 -16.98
N ALA A 51 21.94 2.75 -15.99
CA ALA A 51 22.93 1.68 -15.88
C ALA A 51 22.90 0.66 -17.03
N ARG A 52 21.77 0.52 -17.74
CA ARG A 52 21.59 -0.38 -18.90
C ARG A 52 21.36 0.36 -20.21
N SER A 53 21.71 1.64 -20.26
CA SER A 53 21.43 2.51 -21.41
C SER A 53 22.07 1.98 -22.71
N ASP A 54 23.29 1.45 -22.62
CA ASP A 54 24.01 0.85 -23.75
C ASP A 54 23.31 -0.39 -24.33
N GLU A 55 22.80 -1.30 -23.49
CA GLU A 55 22.03 -2.46 -23.94
C GLU A 55 20.72 -2.05 -24.62
N ILE A 56 20.02 -1.05 -24.05
CA ILE A 56 18.76 -0.55 -24.60
C ILE A 56 18.99 0.11 -25.97
N GLU A 57 20.13 0.79 -26.16
CA GLU A 57 20.51 1.37 -27.45
C GLU A 57 20.74 0.29 -28.51
N ILE A 58 21.45 -0.79 -28.18
CA ILE A 58 21.63 -1.94 -29.08
C ILE A 58 20.27 -2.55 -29.44
N MET A 59 19.37 -2.73 -28.46
CA MET A 59 18.03 -3.26 -28.72
C MET A 59 17.19 -2.35 -29.63
N ARG A 60 17.34 -1.03 -29.53
CA ARG A 60 16.68 -0.07 -30.42
C ARG A 60 17.22 -0.15 -31.84
N LEU A 61 18.52 -0.38 -32.03
CA LEU A 61 19.14 -0.56 -33.35
C LEU A 61 18.62 -1.80 -34.09
N VAL A 62 18.18 -2.82 -33.35
CA VAL A 62 17.59 -4.06 -33.90
C VAL A 62 16.05 -3.96 -34.03
N GLY A 63 15.45 -2.81 -33.67
CA GLY A 63 14.00 -2.56 -33.83
C GLY A 63 13.12 -3.05 -32.68
N ALA A 64 13.66 -3.22 -31.47
CA ALA A 64 12.89 -3.70 -30.33
C ALA A 64 11.77 -2.70 -29.91
N PRO A 65 10.56 -3.20 -29.57
CA PRO A 65 9.43 -2.35 -29.21
C PRO A 65 9.60 -1.68 -27.84
N LEU A 66 9.05 -0.46 -27.67
CA LEU A 66 9.07 0.32 -26.41
C LEU A 66 8.51 -0.44 -25.18
N THR A 67 7.74 -1.50 -25.39
CA THR A 67 7.23 -2.38 -24.34
C THR A 67 8.36 -3.06 -23.56
N TYR A 68 9.53 -3.27 -24.18
CA TYR A 68 10.68 -3.89 -23.51
C TYR A 68 11.24 -3.01 -22.38
N VAL A 69 11.13 -1.68 -22.52
CA VAL A 69 11.52 -0.73 -21.48
C VAL A 69 10.49 -0.67 -20.35
N ARG A 70 9.22 -1.00 -20.63
CA ARG A 70 8.09 -0.85 -19.68
C ARG A 70 7.84 -2.08 -18.81
N CYS A 71 8.13 -3.26 -19.36
CA CYS A 71 7.99 -4.54 -18.66
C CYS A 71 8.66 -4.57 -17.28
N PRO A 72 9.94 -4.13 -17.12
CA PRO A 72 10.60 -4.15 -15.82
C PRO A 72 9.88 -3.27 -14.78
N PHE A 73 9.27 -2.14 -15.18
CA PHE A 73 8.62 -1.20 -14.25
C PHE A 73 7.33 -1.75 -13.65
N VAL A 74 6.52 -2.41 -14.47
CA VAL A 74 5.29 -3.06 -14.01
C VAL A 74 5.65 -4.24 -13.11
N LEU A 75 6.69 -5.00 -13.47
CA LEU A 75 7.14 -6.14 -12.70
C LEU A 75 7.72 -5.72 -11.33
N GLU A 76 8.57 -4.70 -11.27
CA GLU A 76 9.08 -4.15 -10.01
C GLU A 76 7.94 -3.64 -9.13
N GLY A 77 6.97 -2.94 -9.70
CA GLY A 77 5.79 -2.47 -8.96
C GLY A 77 4.98 -3.62 -8.34
N ILE A 78 4.69 -4.66 -9.12
CA ILE A 78 3.98 -5.86 -8.64
C ILE A 78 4.77 -6.56 -7.53
N LEU A 79 6.07 -6.78 -7.75
CA LEU A 79 6.93 -7.47 -6.79
C LEU A 79 7.05 -6.68 -5.49
N GLN A 80 7.30 -5.38 -5.56
CA GLN A 80 7.44 -4.52 -4.40
C GLN A 80 6.13 -4.39 -3.63
N GLY A 81 4.99 -4.29 -4.33
CA GLY A 81 3.65 -4.30 -3.71
C GLY A 81 3.33 -5.62 -3.01
N GLY A 82 3.65 -6.75 -3.65
CA GLY A 82 3.45 -8.09 -3.08
C GLY A 82 4.36 -8.36 -1.88
N VAL A 83 5.66 -8.03 -1.99
CA VAL A 83 6.62 -8.18 -0.89
C VAL A 83 6.26 -7.26 0.27
N GLY A 84 5.93 -6.00 0.02
CA GLY A 84 5.51 -5.05 1.05
C GLY A 84 4.28 -5.53 1.82
N ALA A 85 3.25 -6.00 1.10
CA ALA A 85 2.04 -6.56 1.72
C ALA A 85 2.33 -7.84 2.52
N SER A 86 3.20 -8.71 2.00
CA SER A 86 3.61 -9.95 2.69
C SER A 86 4.38 -9.65 3.97
N VAL A 87 5.32 -8.70 3.92
CA VAL A 87 6.08 -8.25 5.10
C VAL A 87 5.16 -7.59 6.12
N ALA A 88 4.22 -6.76 5.70
CA ALA A 88 3.24 -6.15 6.60
C ALA A 88 2.38 -7.21 7.33
N LEU A 89 1.91 -8.25 6.60
CA LEU A 89 1.19 -9.37 7.21
C LEU A 89 2.05 -10.19 8.17
N ALA A 90 3.32 -10.43 7.82
CA ALA A 90 4.25 -11.12 8.71
C ALA A 90 4.51 -10.33 9.99
N LEU A 91 4.68 -9.01 9.90
CA LEU A 91 4.84 -8.13 11.06
C LEU A 91 3.57 -8.07 11.91
N LEU A 92 2.39 -8.05 11.30
CA LEU A 92 1.12 -8.14 12.01
C LEU A 92 1.00 -9.48 12.78
N ALA A 93 1.35 -10.60 12.13
CA ALA A 93 1.38 -11.92 12.77
C ALA A 93 2.34 -11.96 13.96
N ALA A 94 3.56 -11.47 13.76
CA ALA A 94 4.56 -11.41 14.81
C ALA A 94 4.11 -10.52 15.98
N GLY A 95 3.46 -9.38 15.69
CA GLY A 95 2.91 -8.49 16.70
C GLY A 95 1.80 -9.12 17.52
N LEU A 96 0.90 -9.90 16.89
CA LEU A 96 -0.16 -10.62 17.58
C LEU A 96 0.41 -11.71 18.50
N VAL A 97 1.33 -12.54 18.01
CA VAL A 97 1.98 -13.58 18.81
C VAL A 97 2.80 -12.96 19.95
N ALA A 98 3.55 -11.89 19.69
CA ALA A 98 4.30 -11.19 20.73
C ALA A 98 3.36 -10.57 21.78
N GLY A 99 2.22 -10.02 21.36
CA GLY A 99 1.20 -9.48 22.26
C GLY A 99 0.64 -10.53 23.22
N GLU A 100 0.35 -11.74 22.72
CA GLU A 100 -0.13 -12.84 23.56
C GLU A 100 0.93 -13.33 24.56
N LEU A 101 2.22 -13.29 24.19
CA LEU A 101 3.31 -13.71 25.07
C LEU A 101 3.66 -12.66 26.14
N LEU A 102 3.51 -11.37 25.82
CA LEU A 102 3.94 -10.27 26.69
C LEU A 102 2.84 -9.80 27.65
N TYR A 103 1.56 -10.02 27.31
CA TYR A 103 0.43 -9.51 28.08
C TYR A 103 -0.54 -10.63 28.50
N SER A 104 -0.60 -10.89 29.81
CA SER A 104 -1.52 -11.85 30.44
C SER A 104 -2.99 -11.41 30.36
N ASP A 105 -3.91 -12.37 30.60
CA ASP A 105 -5.38 -12.39 30.42
C ASP A 105 -6.17 -11.07 30.53
N VAL A 106 -5.69 -10.10 31.30
CA VAL A 106 -6.26 -8.76 31.46
C VAL A 106 -6.36 -8.00 30.13
N VAL A 107 -5.35 -8.12 29.26
CA VAL A 107 -5.33 -7.45 27.94
C VAL A 107 -6.30 -8.11 26.97
N ARG A 108 -6.48 -9.43 27.02
CA ARG A 108 -7.49 -10.17 26.24
C ARG A 108 -8.92 -9.71 26.56
N GLN A 109 -9.19 -9.41 27.83
CA GLN A 109 -10.51 -8.95 28.27
C GLN A 109 -10.78 -7.47 27.91
N VAL A 110 -9.73 -6.64 27.84
CA VAL A 110 -9.84 -5.20 27.51
C VAL A 110 -9.83 -4.94 26.01
N LEU A 111 -8.97 -5.60 25.24
CA LEU A 111 -8.92 -5.46 23.77
C LEU A 111 -9.98 -6.30 23.04
N GLY A 112 -10.61 -7.25 23.73
CA GLY A 112 -11.57 -8.17 23.15
C GLY A 112 -10.88 -9.30 22.38
N ALA A 113 -11.32 -10.54 22.63
CA ALA A 113 -10.75 -11.74 22.03
C ALA A 113 -10.79 -11.72 20.48
N ASP A 114 -11.76 -11.01 19.89
CA ASP A 114 -11.88 -10.88 18.43
C ASP A 114 -10.70 -10.15 17.78
N VAL A 115 -10.08 -9.18 18.48
CA VAL A 115 -8.94 -8.41 17.94
C VAL A 115 -7.65 -9.24 17.88
N MET A 116 -7.58 -10.30 18.69
CA MET A 116 -6.42 -11.20 18.72
C MET A 116 -6.56 -12.37 17.73
N SER A 117 -7.72 -12.51 17.07
CA SER A 117 -7.87 -13.50 16.01
C SER A 117 -7.08 -13.07 14.78
N PHE A 118 -6.20 -13.95 14.29
CA PHE A 118 -5.44 -13.67 13.09
C PHE A 118 -6.39 -13.46 11.90
N LEU A 119 -6.04 -12.52 11.02
CA LEU A 119 -6.89 -12.13 9.90
C LEU A 119 -7.25 -13.37 9.06
N PRO A 120 -8.53 -13.57 8.69
CA PRO A 120 -8.92 -14.68 7.82
C PRO A 120 -7.99 -14.78 6.61
N PRO A 121 -7.54 -15.99 6.23
CA PRO A 121 -6.55 -16.15 5.16
C PRO A 121 -7.03 -15.56 3.82
N ALA A 122 -8.34 -15.50 3.60
CA ALA A 122 -8.94 -14.82 2.44
C ALA A 122 -8.65 -13.30 2.42
N LEU A 123 -8.74 -12.62 3.57
CA LEU A 123 -8.39 -11.20 3.68
C LEU A 123 -6.88 -10.98 3.58
N GLY A 124 -6.07 -11.89 4.13
CA GLY A 124 -4.61 -11.87 3.95
C GLY A 124 -4.23 -11.96 2.46
N ALA A 125 -4.83 -12.90 1.73
CA ALA A 125 -4.65 -13.01 0.29
C ALA A 125 -5.12 -11.75 -0.44
N LEU A 126 -6.28 -11.19 -0.07
CA LEU A 126 -6.79 -9.95 -0.65
C LEU A 126 -5.83 -8.76 -0.43
N ILE A 127 -5.19 -8.66 0.73
CA ILE A 127 -4.20 -7.62 1.02
C ILE A 127 -2.96 -7.79 0.13
N VAL A 128 -2.48 -9.02 -0.07
CA VAL A 128 -1.33 -9.28 -0.96
C VAL A 128 -1.68 -8.97 -2.41
N PHE A 129 -2.79 -9.50 -2.92
CA PHE A 129 -3.23 -9.21 -4.28
C PHE A 129 -3.58 -7.74 -4.49
N GLY A 130 -4.17 -7.09 -3.49
CA GLY A 130 -4.44 -5.66 -3.47
C GLY A 130 -3.14 -4.85 -3.52
N GLY A 131 -2.14 -5.21 -2.73
CA GLY A 131 -0.81 -4.60 -2.74
C GLY A 131 -0.12 -4.77 -4.10
N MET A 132 -0.17 -5.96 -4.69
CA MET A 132 0.33 -6.23 -6.03
C MET A 132 -0.41 -5.41 -7.10
N ALA A 133 -1.73 -5.29 -7.00
CA ALA A 133 -2.54 -4.52 -7.94
C ALA A 133 -2.23 -3.01 -7.85
N VAL A 134 -2.13 -2.47 -6.63
CA VAL A 134 -1.71 -1.08 -6.41
C VAL A 134 -0.29 -0.85 -6.92
N GLY A 135 0.62 -1.79 -6.66
CA GLY A 135 2.00 -1.75 -7.18
C GLY A 135 2.06 -1.79 -8.71
N CYS A 136 1.24 -2.62 -9.36
CA CYS A 136 1.09 -2.67 -10.81
C CYS A 136 0.62 -1.33 -11.38
N VAL A 137 -0.44 -0.75 -10.80
CA VAL A 137 -0.97 0.56 -11.20
C VAL A 137 0.08 1.65 -11.00
N GLY A 138 0.79 1.64 -9.86
CA GLY A 138 1.89 2.58 -9.59
C GLY A 138 3.02 2.49 -10.61
N GLY A 139 3.47 1.27 -10.94
CA GLY A 139 4.50 1.04 -11.97
C GLY A 139 4.06 1.47 -13.37
N LEU A 140 2.79 1.23 -13.73
CA LEU A 140 2.21 1.70 -14.98
C LEU A 140 2.18 3.23 -15.05
N VAL A 141 1.67 3.90 -14.01
CA VAL A 141 1.61 5.37 -13.94
C VAL A 141 3.02 5.98 -14.01
N ALA A 142 3.99 5.42 -13.31
CA ALA A 142 5.39 5.85 -13.39
C ALA A 142 6.00 5.66 -14.79
N SER A 143 5.65 4.57 -15.49
CA SER A 143 6.09 4.34 -16.88
C SER A 143 5.45 5.30 -17.90
N LEU A 144 4.33 5.94 -17.54
CA LEU A 144 3.64 6.92 -18.36
C LEU A 144 4.20 8.33 -18.14
N SER A 145 4.57 8.69 -16.90
CA SER A 145 5.15 10.01 -16.59
C SER A 145 6.53 10.23 -17.24
N THR A 146 7.24 9.18 -17.60
CA THR A 146 8.50 9.25 -18.37
C THR A 146 8.31 9.61 -19.85
N ARG A 147 7.06 9.71 -20.35
CA ARG A 147 6.78 10.11 -21.74
C ARG A 147 6.70 11.63 -21.97
N GLU A 148 6.71 12.45 -20.92
CA GLU A 148 6.53 13.91 -21.03
C GLU A 148 7.85 14.71 -21.05
N THR A 149 8.77 14.34 -21.92
CA THR A 149 9.66 15.37 -22.51
C THR A 149 9.64 15.28 -24.03
N PRO A 150 8.59 15.83 -24.70
CA PRO A 150 8.73 16.43 -26.00
C PRO A 150 9.70 17.62 -25.92
N THR A 151 10.62 17.62 -26.88
CA THR A 151 11.76 18.52 -27.13
C THR A 151 11.38 20.00 -27.30
N SER A 152 12.28 20.92 -26.92
CA SER A 152 12.75 22.01 -27.82
C SER A 152 13.81 22.91 -27.15
N GLY A 153 14.97 23.09 -27.80
CA GLY A 153 15.91 24.20 -27.55
C GLY A 153 17.35 23.78 -27.34
#